data_AF-A0A2A7E4X4-F1
#
_entry.id   AF-A0A2A7E4X4-F1
#
_cell.length_a   1.000
_cell.length_b   1.000
_cell.length_c   1.000
_cell.angle_alpha   90.00
_cell.angle_beta   90.00
_cell.angle_gamma   90.00
#
_symmetry.space_group_name_H-M   'P 1'
#
loop_
_entity.id
_entity.type
_entity.pdbx_description
1 polymer ?
#
loop_
_entity_poly.entity_id
_entity_poly.type
_entity_poly.pdbx_seq_one_letter_code
_entity_poly.pdbx_strand_id
1 'polypeptide(L)'
;MDLKKWIDWNKKRNILFFVLGIVNICALVFLVYKAEDTLKKNSIGIYTKPTLFILILFFIVMLVYCVLQPLSRSLTAFRVELQEIENELDLLSISHSSLEERSEKLFKHHHLELKRYYDENLKQSSWIFVVGIVCILIGFAIIGITLYFLIANSSNELENKIIVASVGAIGAILSNFIAVIYLKMHSETVKALTEFHNRFVNTHHFYFSNFLLSKIKNEDKREDAFVELALKINGISPKAPAQGEESK
;
A
#
# COMPACT_ATOMS: atom_id res chain seq x y z
N MET A 1 -19.17 -9.53 -22.38
CA MET A 1 -19.35 -8.44 -21.39
C MET A 1 -18.01 -7.72 -21.27
N ASP A 2 -17.93 -6.47 -21.73
CA ASP A 2 -16.63 -5.76 -21.89
C ASP A 2 -15.89 -5.65 -20.56
N LEU A 3 -14.65 -6.18 -20.51
CA LEU A 3 -13.78 -6.15 -19.33
C LEU A 3 -13.64 -4.73 -18.75
N LYS A 4 -13.59 -3.72 -19.64
CA LYS A 4 -13.55 -2.30 -19.27
C LYS A 4 -14.82 -1.83 -18.54
N LYS A 5 -16.01 -2.23 -18.98
CA LYS A 5 -17.28 -1.90 -18.31
C LYS A 5 -17.38 -2.56 -16.94
N TRP A 6 -16.87 -3.79 -16.81
CA TRP A 6 -16.82 -4.48 -15.52
C TRP A 6 -15.85 -3.81 -14.53
N ILE A 7 -14.69 -3.35 -15.00
CA ILE A 7 -13.72 -2.57 -14.21
C ILE A 7 -14.33 -1.26 -13.69
N ASP A 8 -14.96 -0.49 -14.57
CA ASP A 8 -15.57 0.79 -14.20
C ASP A 8 -16.73 0.61 -13.23
N TRP A 9 -17.52 -0.46 -13.38
CA TRP A 9 -18.59 -0.82 -12.46
C TRP A 9 -18.05 -1.18 -11.07
N ASN A 10 -17.00 -1.99 -10.98
CA ASN A 10 -16.38 -2.39 -9.71
C ASN A 10 -15.75 -1.19 -8.98
N LYS A 11 -15.11 -0.27 -9.71
CA LYS A 11 -14.56 0.99 -9.17
C LYS A 11 -15.66 1.89 -8.61
N LYS A 12 -16.74 2.11 -9.37
CA LYS A 12 -17.91 2.89 -8.90
C LYS A 12 -18.58 2.25 -7.69
N ARG A 13 -18.65 0.92 -7.64
CA ARG A 13 -19.20 0.18 -6.50
C ARG A 13 -18.38 0.38 -5.22
N ASN A 14 -17.05 0.35 -5.30
CA ASN A 14 -16.20 0.59 -4.13
C ASN A 14 -16.30 2.05 -3.63
N ILE A 15 -16.42 3.03 -4.53
CA ILE A 15 -16.67 4.42 -4.15
C ILE A 15 -18.03 4.55 -3.45
N LEU A 16 -19.07 3.88 -3.96
CA LEU A 16 -20.39 3.87 -3.35
C LEU A 16 -20.36 3.28 -1.93
N PHE A 17 -19.67 2.16 -1.71
CA PHE A 17 -19.51 1.57 -0.36
C PHE A 17 -18.74 2.48 0.59
N PHE A 18 -17.74 3.22 0.10
CA PHE A 18 -17.01 4.19 0.91
C PHE A 18 -17.91 5.35 1.35
N VAL A 19 -18.73 5.89 0.44
CA VAL A 19 -19.72 6.94 0.74
C VAL A 19 -20.77 6.41 1.72
N LEU A 20 -21.28 5.21 1.51
CA LEU A 20 -22.20 4.54 2.45
C LEU A 20 -21.58 4.36 3.84
N GLY A 21 -20.29 4.03 3.92
CA GLY A 21 -19.55 3.96 5.18
C GLY A 21 -19.50 5.29 5.93
N ILE A 22 -19.20 6.39 5.22
CA ILE A 22 -19.20 7.74 5.81
C ILE A 22 -20.60 8.12 6.32
N VAL A 23 -21.63 7.87 5.51
CA VAL A 23 -23.04 8.12 5.89
C VAL A 23 -23.41 7.29 7.13
N ASN A 24 -22.93 6.04 7.21
CA ASN A 24 -23.17 5.15 8.35
C ASN A 24 -22.51 5.68 9.63
N ILE A 25 -21.28 6.21 9.55
CA ILE A 25 -20.60 6.87 10.68
C ILE A 25 -21.40 8.08 11.16
N CYS A 26 -21.83 8.95 10.25
CA CYS A 26 -22.64 10.12 10.61
C CYS A 26 -23.96 9.71 11.28
N ALA A 27 -24.63 8.68 10.75
CA ALA A 27 -25.86 8.14 11.33
C ALA A 27 -25.62 7.55 12.73
N LEU A 28 -24.51 6.84 12.95
CA LEU A 28 -24.14 6.28 14.26
C LEU A 28 -23.88 7.38 15.29
N VAL A 29 -23.14 8.43 14.92
CA VAL A 29 -22.89 9.58 15.81
C VAL A 29 -24.20 10.28 16.18
N PHE A 30 -25.08 10.49 15.20
CA PHE A 30 -26.41 11.06 15.46
C PHE A 30 -27.26 10.19 16.38
N LEU A 31 -27.19 8.86 16.21
CA LEU A 31 -27.88 7.90 17.06
C LEU A 31 -27.38 7.95 18.50
N VAL A 32 -26.07 8.00 18.72
CA VAL A 32 -25.46 8.14 20.05
C VAL A 32 -25.89 9.45 20.71
N TYR A 33 -25.90 10.55 19.95
CA TYR A 33 -26.35 11.85 20.46
C TYR A 33 -27.83 11.83 20.90
N LYS A 34 -28.70 11.16 20.14
CA LYS A 34 -30.12 11.02 20.48
C LYS A 34 -30.40 9.92 21.51
N ALA A 35 -29.48 8.97 21.70
CA ALA A 35 -29.66 7.85 22.61
C ALA A 35 -29.82 8.35 24.05
N GLU A 36 -29.08 9.37 24.48
CA GLU A 36 -29.15 9.92 25.84
C GLU A 36 -30.53 10.49 26.17
N ASP A 37 -31.09 11.32 25.29
CA ASP A 37 -32.43 11.90 25.43
C ASP A 37 -33.53 10.81 25.39
N THR A 38 -33.37 9.82 24.52
CA THR A 38 -34.31 8.70 24.38
C THR A 38 -34.28 7.76 25.59
N LEU A 39 -33.11 7.55 26.20
CA LEU A 39 -32.91 6.78 27.42
C LEU A 39 -33.56 7.48 28.61
N LYS A 40 -33.43 8.81 28.70
CA LYS A 40 -33.95 9.65 29.79
C LYS A 40 -35.47 9.82 29.73
N LYS A 41 -36.03 9.93 28.52
CA LYS A 41 -37.48 10.02 28.28
C LYS A 41 -38.20 8.67 28.39
N ASN A 42 -37.45 7.57 28.47
CA ASN A 42 -37.91 6.18 28.62
C ASN A 42 -39.13 5.82 27.75
N SER A 43 -39.11 6.28 26.50
CA SER A 43 -40.29 6.35 25.62
C SER A 43 -40.94 4.99 25.28
N ILE A 44 -40.25 3.86 25.54
CA ILE A 44 -40.70 2.48 25.24
C ILE A 44 -40.60 1.57 26.49
N GLY A 45 -40.37 2.14 27.69
CA GLY A 45 -40.36 1.39 28.95
C GLY A 45 -39.14 0.47 29.14
N ILE A 46 -39.35 -0.82 29.43
CA ILE A 46 -38.26 -1.76 29.76
C ILE A 46 -37.43 -2.14 28.52
N TYR A 47 -38.00 -1.99 27.31
CA TYR A 47 -37.39 -2.44 26.05
C TYR A 47 -36.49 -1.39 25.38
N THR A 48 -36.42 -0.16 25.89
CA THR A 48 -35.63 0.94 25.30
C THR A 48 -34.12 0.65 25.29
N LYS A 49 -33.60 0.01 26.34
CA LYS A 49 -32.18 -0.37 26.44
C LYS A 49 -31.76 -1.48 25.45
N PRO A 50 -32.44 -2.64 25.40
CA PRO A 50 -32.05 -3.71 24.48
C PRO A 50 -32.23 -3.33 23.00
N THR A 51 -33.25 -2.55 22.66
CA THR A 51 -33.47 -2.09 21.28
C THR A 51 -32.37 -1.15 20.78
N LEU A 52 -31.92 -0.21 21.62
CA LEU A 52 -30.77 0.65 21.29
C LEU A 52 -29.48 -0.15 21.12
N PHE A 53 -29.23 -1.15 21.96
CA PHE A 53 -28.04 -2.00 21.85
C PHE A 53 -28.02 -2.79 20.54
N ILE A 54 -29.16 -3.40 20.15
CA ILE A 54 -29.29 -4.13 18.89
C ILE A 54 -29.07 -3.20 17.69
N LEU A 55 -29.60 -1.98 17.75
CA LEU A 55 -29.45 -0.99 16.70
C LEU A 55 -27.97 -0.58 16.53
N ILE A 56 -27.27 -0.28 17.63
CA ILE A 56 -25.83 0.05 17.61
C ILE A 56 -25.03 -1.11 17.03
N LEU A 57 -25.31 -2.35 17.45
CA LEU A 57 -24.64 -3.54 16.95
C LEU A 57 -24.86 -3.70 15.43
N PHE A 58 -26.08 -3.46 14.94
CA PHE A 58 -26.39 -3.50 13.51
C PHE A 58 -25.57 -2.49 12.71
N PHE A 59 -25.46 -1.24 13.19
CA PHE A 59 -24.64 -0.22 12.54
C PHE A 59 -23.14 -0.59 12.55
N ILE A 60 -22.62 -1.15 13.64
CA ILE A 60 -21.23 -1.65 13.71
C ILE A 60 -21.00 -2.76 12.68
N VAL A 61 -21.90 -3.74 12.58
CA VAL A 61 -21.80 -4.83 11.60
C VAL A 61 -21.87 -4.29 10.16
N MET A 62 -22.76 -3.34 9.89
CA MET A 62 -22.84 -2.67 8.58
C MET A 62 -21.58 -1.88 8.24
N LEU A 63 -20.97 -1.22 9.22
CA LEU A 63 -19.72 -0.50 9.06
C LEU A 63 -18.57 -1.46 8.72
N VAL A 64 -18.45 -2.57 9.46
CA VAL A 64 -17.48 -3.63 9.17
C VAL A 64 -17.70 -4.20 7.77
N TYR A 65 -18.94 -4.46 7.36
CA TYR A 65 -19.26 -4.94 6.02
C TYR A 65 -18.85 -3.95 4.92
N CYS A 66 -19.15 -2.65 5.09
CA CYS A 66 -18.76 -1.60 4.15
C CYS A 66 -17.24 -1.44 4.02
N VAL A 67 -16.48 -1.72 5.08
CA VAL A 67 -15.00 -1.66 5.07
C VAL A 67 -14.38 -2.92 4.47
N LEU A 68 -14.95 -4.10 4.73
CA LEU A 68 -14.43 -5.37 4.23
C LEU A 68 -14.78 -5.66 2.76
N GLN A 69 -15.90 -5.14 2.26
CA GLN A 69 -16.34 -5.41 0.89
C GLN A 69 -15.47 -4.80 -0.23
N PRO A 70 -14.91 -3.58 -0.08
CA PRO A 70 -13.90 -3.05 -1.00
C PRO A 70 -12.61 -3.90 -1.01
N LEU A 71 -12.33 -4.60 0.09
CA LEU A 71 -11.16 -5.46 0.26
C LEU A 71 -11.37 -6.86 -0.38
N SER A 72 -12.60 -7.37 -0.37
CA SER A 72 -12.88 -8.79 -0.69
C SER A 72 -12.94 -9.17 -2.18
N ARG A 73 -12.89 -8.22 -3.12
CA ARG A 73 -12.75 -8.54 -4.56
C ARG A 73 -11.83 -7.56 -5.26
N SER A 74 -10.53 -7.80 -5.08
CA SER A 74 -9.51 -7.11 -5.84
C SER A 74 -9.47 -7.61 -7.28
N LEU A 75 -9.73 -6.69 -8.21
CA LEU A 75 -9.47 -6.81 -9.65
C LEU A 75 -8.00 -7.15 -9.98
N THR A 76 -7.12 -7.08 -8.98
CA THR A 76 -5.73 -7.54 -9.07
C THR A 76 -5.65 -9.06 -9.22
N ALA A 77 -6.53 -9.85 -8.59
CA ALA A 77 -6.46 -11.31 -8.64
C ALA A 77 -6.58 -11.86 -10.07
N PHE A 78 -7.59 -11.42 -10.81
CA PHE A 78 -7.80 -11.84 -12.20
C PHE A 78 -6.71 -11.32 -13.16
N ARG A 79 -6.12 -10.15 -12.86
CA ARG A 79 -5.00 -9.60 -13.62
C ARG A 79 -3.70 -10.37 -13.36
N VAL A 80 -3.49 -10.81 -12.11
CA VAL A 80 -2.35 -11.63 -11.70
C VAL A 80 -2.44 -12.99 -12.37
N GLU A 81 -3.61 -13.63 -12.32
CA GLU A 81 -3.84 -14.93 -12.95
C GLU A 81 -3.64 -14.87 -14.49
N LEU A 82 -4.14 -13.82 -15.14
CA LEU A 82 -3.94 -13.64 -16.59
C LEU A 82 -2.47 -13.38 -16.95
N GLN A 83 -1.75 -12.61 -16.12
CA GLN A 83 -0.32 -12.35 -16.28
C GLN A 83 0.52 -13.61 -16.02
N GLU A 84 0.11 -14.45 -15.07
CA GLU A 84 0.78 -15.70 -14.73
C GLU A 84 0.64 -16.73 -15.86
N ILE A 85 -0.56 -16.86 -16.43
CA ILE A 85 -0.81 -17.67 -17.63
C ILE A 85 0.01 -17.16 -18.83
N GLU A 86 0.10 -15.84 -19.03
CA GLU A 86 0.91 -15.25 -20.10
C GLU A 86 2.41 -15.50 -19.87
N ASN A 87 2.87 -15.43 -18.61
CA ASN A 87 4.24 -15.78 -18.22
C ASN A 87 4.57 -17.26 -18.45
N GLU A 88 3.68 -18.18 -18.08
CA GLU A 88 3.84 -19.62 -18.32
C GLU A 88 3.94 -19.91 -19.81
N LEU A 89 3.08 -19.28 -20.61
CA LEU A 89 3.09 -19.41 -22.07
C LEU A 89 4.40 -18.87 -22.67
N ASP A 90 4.89 -17.73 -22.19
CA ASP A 90 6.16 -17.17 -22.64
C ASP A 90 7.33 -18.08 -22.24
N LEU A 91 7.35 -18.62 -21.02
CA LEU A 91 8.37 -19.58 -20.56
C LEU A 91 8.40 -20.87 -21.40
N LEU A 92 7.23 -21.41 -21.76
CA LEU A 92 7.11 -22.58 -22.63
C LEU A 92 7.63 -22.30 -24.06
N SER A 93 7.52 -21.06 -24.53
CA SER A 93 7.98 -20.65 -25.86
C SER A 93 9.51 -20.43 -25.94
N ILE A 94 10.19 -20.28 -24.80
CA ILE A 94 11.63 -19.94 -24.75
C ILE A 94 12.51 -21.06 -25.32
N SER A 95 12.17 -22.34 -25.13
CA SER A 95 13.00 -23.48 -25.58
C SER A 95 13.15 -23.59 -27.10
N HIS A 96 12.24 -22.99 -27.86
CA HIS A 96 12.18 -23.04 -29.32
C HIS A 96 12.57 -21.70 -30.00
N SER A 97 12.94 -20.69 -29.22
CA SER A 97 13.22 -19.32 -29.69
C SER A 97 14.70 -19.06 -29.96
N SER A 98 14.99 -18.06 -30.81
CA SER A 98 16.37 -17.62 -31.04
C SER A 98 16.99 -17.05 -29.76
N LEU A 99 18.31 -17.06 -29.64
CA LEU A 99 19.03 -16.55 -28.46
C LEU A 99 18.70 -15.07 -28.19
N GLU A 100 18.53 -14.26 -29.24
CA GLU A 100 18.06 -12.88 -29.18
C GLU A 100 16.64 -12.79 -28.59
N GLU A 101 15.69 -13.52 -29.18
CA GLU A 101 14.29 -13.51 -28.75
C GLU A 101 14.11 -14.01 -27.31
N ARG A 102 14.86 -15.04 -26.91
CA ARG A 102 14.90 -15.54 -25.52
C ARG A 102 15.36 -14.46 -24.56
N SER A 103 16.45 -13.77 -24.88
CA SER A 103 17.00 -12.71 -24.02
C SER A 103 16.06 -11.49 -23.92
N GLU A 104 15.35 -11.18 -25.01
CA GLU A 104 14.35 -10.11 -25.06
C GLU A 104 13.13 -10.44 -24.19
N LYS A 105 12.59 -11.66 -24.31
CA LYS A 105 11.48 -12.15 -23.48
C LYS A 105 11.85 -12.10 -22.01
N LEU A 106 13.04 -12.58 -21.65
CA LEU A 106 13.54 -12.58 -20.27
C LEU A 106 13.70 -11.15 -19.71
N PHE A 107 14.18 -10.21 -20.53
CA PHE A 107 14.28 -8.79 -20.16
C PHE A 107 12.91 -8.15 -19.94
N LYS A 108 11.96 -8.37 -20.87
CA LYS A 108 10.60 -7.84 -20.77
C LYS A 108 9.86 -8.40 -19.57
N HIS A 109 9.96 -9.71 -19.36
CA HIS A 109 9.40 -10.42 -18.20
C HIS A 109 9.85 -9.78 -16.89
N HIS A 110 11.17 -9.68 -16.70
CA HIS A 110 11.74 -9.09 -15.50
C HIS A 110 11.31 -7.61 -15.34
N HIS A 111 11.30 -6.83 -16.41
CA HIS A 111 10.84 -5.43 -16.35
C HIS A 111 9.35 -5.32 -15.93
N LEU A 112 8.48 -6.18 -16.44
CA LEU A 112 7.05 -6.18 -16.14
C LEU A 112 6.74 -6.62 -14.70
N GLU A 113 7.32 -7.73 -14.26
CA GLU A 113 7.16 -8.23 -12.89
C GLU A 113 7.57 -7.16 -11.88
N LEU A 114 8.66 -6.47 -12.19
CA LEU A 114 9.27 -5.51 -11.29
C LEU A 114 8.53 -4.17 -11.28
N LYS A 115 8.03 -3.72 -12.44
CA LYS A 115 7.09 -2.59 -12.52
C LYS A 115 5.82 -2.88 -11.70
N ARG A 116 5.29 -4.10 -11.75
CA ARG A 116 4.12 -4.49 -10.95
C ARG A 116 4.40 -4.37 -9.45
N TYR A 117 5.51 -4.92 -8.97
CA TYR A 117 5.89 -4.78 -7.55
C TYR A 117 6.02 -3.32 -7.13
N TYR A 118 6.57 -2.47 -7.98
CA TYR A 118 6.69 -1.04 -7.71
C TYR A 118 5.33 -0.35 -7.66
N ASP A 119 4.47 -0.60 -8.65
CA ASP A 119 3.11 -0.04 -8.72
C ASP A 119 2.25 -0.49 -7.53
N GLU A 120 2.39 -1.75 -7.09
CA GLU A 120 1.69 -2.27 -5.90
C GLU A 120 2.17 -1.61 -4.61
N ASN A 121 3.49 -1.49 -4.42
CA ASN A 121 4.07 -0.80 -3.27
C ASN A 121 3.67 0.69 -3.24
N LEU A 122 3.72 1.37 -4.38
CA LEU A 122 3.28 2.77 -4.50
C LEU A 122 1.79 2.92 -4.16
N LYS A 123 0.94 2.02 -4.66
CA LYS A 123 -0.50 2.05 -4.38
C LYS A 123 -0.80 1.81 -2.91
N GLN A 124 -0.11 0.86 -2.27
CA GLN A 124 -0.23 0.59 -0.84
C GLN A 124 0.24 1.79 0.00
N SER A 125 1.38 2.39 -0.37
CA SER A 125 1.92 3.59 0.26
C SER A 125 0.96 4.79 0.13
N SER A 126 0.39 5.00 -1.05
CA SER A 126 -0.61 6.06 -1.30
C SER A 126 -1.86 5.91 -0.43
N TRP A 127 -2.34 4.68 -0.21
CA TRP A 127 -3.50 4.45 0.67
C TRP A 127 -3.20 4.79 2.14
N ILE A 128 -2.03 4.39 2.63
CA ILE A 128 -1.57 4.74 3.99
C ILE A 128 -1.45 6.26 4.15
N PHE A 129 -0.96 6.96 3.14
CA PHE A 129 -0.89 8.43 3.14
C PHE A 129 -2.26 9.10 3.26
N VAL A 130 -3.26 8.63 2.48
CA VAL A 130 -4.64 9.14 2.57
C VAL A 130 -5.24 8.88 3.96
N VAL A 131 -5.04 7.68 4.51
CA VAL A 131 -5.47 7.35 5.88
C VAL A 131 -4.79 8.28 6.90
N GLY A 132 -3.51 8.59 6.71
CA GLY A 132 -2.77 9.55 7.53
C GLY A 132 -3.40 10.95 7.54
N ILE A 133 -3.75 11.50 6.37
CA ILE A 133 -4.43 12.81 6.26
C ILE A 133 -5.78 12.79 6.98
N VAL A 134 -6.57 11.73 6.81
CA VAL A 134 -7.88 11.60 7.48
C VAL A 134 -7.71 11.56 9.00
N CYS A 135 -6.74 10.81 9.52
CA CYS A 135 -6.42 10.78 10.95
C CYS A 135 -6.04 12.16 11.49
N ILE A 136 -5.23 12.94 10.75
CA ILE A 136 -4.87 14.31 11.14
C ILE A 136 -6.11 15.19 11.23
N LEU A 137 -6.99 15.14 10.23
CA LEU A 137 -8.25 15.90 10.23
C LEU A 137 -9.17 15.53 11.39
N ILE A 138 -9.30 14.24 11.69
CA ILE A 138 -10.07 13.75 12.85
C ILE A 138 -9.44 14.27 14.15
N GLY A 139 -8.11 14.21 14.28
CA GLY A 139 -7.39 14.73 15.44
C GLY A 139 -7.67 16.21 15.68
N PHE A 140 -7.61 17.04 14.64
CA PHE A 140 -7.95 18.46 14.72
C PHE A 140 -9.42 18.70 15.06
N ALA A 141 -10.35 17.91 14.51
CA ALA A 141 -11.77 18.01 14.83
C ALA A 141 -12.03 17.71 16.32
N ILE A 142 -11.41 16.67 16.87
CA ILE A 142 -11.52 16.32 18.30
C ILE A 142 -11.00 17.47 19.17
N ILE A 143 -9.83 18.03 18.86
CA ILE A 143 -9.26 19.18 19.59
C ILE A 143 -10.19 20.40 19.51
N GLY A 144 -10.76 20.68 18.34
CA GLY A 144 -11.71 21.78 18.17
C GLY A 144 -12.99 21.61 18.99
N ILE A 145 -13.54 20.39 19.00
CA ILE A 145 -14.76 20.07 19.78
C ILE A 145 -14.48 20.16 21.28
N THR A 146 -13.35 19.64 21.77
CA THR A 146 -13.03 19.68 23.20
C THR A 146 -12.79 21.11 23.68
N LEU A 147 -12.10 21.94 22.88
CA LEU A 147 -11.95 23.38 23.18
C LEU A 147 -13.29 24.11 23.20
N TYR A 148 -14.18 23.83 22.24
CA TYR A 148 -15.52 24.41 22.21
C TYR A 148 -16.33 24.06 23.47
N PHE A 149 -16.34 22.79 23.87
CA PHE A 149 -17.01 22.35 25.10
C PHE A 149 -16.43 23.01 26.37
N LEU A 150 -15.12 23.21 26.42
CA LEU A 150 -14.46 23.87 27.55
C LEU A 150 -14.91 25.33 27.70
N ILE A 151 -15.02 26.07 26.59
CA ILE A 151 -15.44 27.47 26.57
C ILE A 151 -16.95 27.59 26.87
N ALA A 152 -17.76 26.68 26.33
CA ALA A 152 -19.21 26.73 26.47
C ALA A 152 -19.71 26.32 27.87
N ASN A 153 -18.97 25.48 28.61
CA ASN A 153 -19.43 24.87 29.87
C ASN A 153 -18.74 25.44 31.12
N SER A 154 -18.80 26.77 31.28
CA SER A 154 -18.11 27.58 32.30
C SER A 154 -18.47 27.27 33.77
N SER A 155 -19.42 26.38 34.08
CA SER A 155 -19.95 26.18 35.43
C SER A 155 -19.15 25.20 36.32
N ASN A 156 -18.33 24.30 35.74
CA ASN A 156 -17.57 23.28 36.49
C ASN A 156 -16.04 23.43 36.27
N GLU A 157 -15.50 24.57 36.69
CA GLU A 157 -14.15 25.02 36.33
C GLU A 157 -13.01 24.08 36.77
N LEU A 158 -13.14 23.42 37.93
CA LEU A 158 -12.05 22.64 38.53
C LEU A 158 -11.97 21.22 37.98
N GLU A 159 -13.12 20.56 37.80
CA GLU A 159 -13.21 19.21 37.24
C GLU A 159 -12.82 19.21 35.74
N ASN A 160 -13.28 20.22 34.99
CA ASN A 160 -12.90 20.42 33.59
C ASN A 160 -11.39 20.68 33.43
N LYS A 161 -10.77 21.46 34.33
CA LYS A 161 -9.32 21.71 34.31
C LYS A 161 -8.51 20.44 34.58
N ILE A 162 -8.94 19.59 35.52
CA ILE A 162 -8.26 18.31 35.81
C ILE A 162 -8.38 17.34 34.63
N ILE A 163 -9.57 17.25 34.02
CA ILE A 163 -9.79 16.39 32.83
C ILE A 163 -8.92 16.89 31.66
N VAL A 164 -8.92 18.19 31.37
CA VAL A 164 -8.09 18.75 30.30
C VAL A 164 -6.59 18.56 30.56
N ALA A 165 -6.13 18.79 31.79
CA ALA A 165 -4.73 18.61 32.15
C ALA A 165 -4.28 17.15 32.03
N SER A 166 -5.10 16.20 32.52
CA SER A 166 -4.78 14.77 32.44
C SER A 166 -4.83 14.22 31.02
N VAL A 167 -5.87 14.54 30.24
CA VAL A 167 -5.99 14.16 28.83
C VAL A 167 -4.89 14.81 27.99
N GLY A 168 -4.55 16.08 28.26
CA GLY A 168 -3.45 16.78 27.61
C GLY A 168 -2.10 16.15 27.89
N ALA A 169 -1.81 15.80 29.16
CA ALA A 169 -0.58 15.14 29.54
C ALA A 169 -0.45 13.74 28.92
N ILE A 170 -1.50 12.91 28.99
CA ILE A 170 -1.52 11.58 28.37
C ILE A 170 -1.39 11.69 26.85
N GLY A 171 -2.11 12.63 26.24
CA GLY A 171 -2.04 12.90 24.80
C GLY A 171 -0.65 13.32 24.34
N ALA A 172 0.03 14.18 25.09
CA ALA A 172 1.39 14.62 24.78
C ALA A 172 2.40 13.47 24.85
N ILE A 173 2.35 12.65 25.91
CA ILE A 173 3.22 11.48 26.07
C ILE A 173 2.98 10.48 24.93
N LEU A 174 1.71 10.17 24.65
CA LEU A 174 1.35 9.22 23.62
C LEU A 174 1.71 9.72 22.22
N SER A 175 1.51 11.00 21.94
CA SER A 175 1.88 11.64 20.68
C SER A 175 3.38 11.56 20.43
N ASN A 176 4.20 11.83 21.45
CA ASN A 176 5.66 11.72 21.33
C ASN A 176 6.10 10.26 21.05
N PHE A 177 5.50 9.30 21.74
CA PHE A 177 5.75 7.87 21.47
C PHE A 177 5.39 7.48 20.03
N ILE A 178 4.20 7.85 19.56
CA ILE A 178 3.75 7.59 18.18
C ILE A 178 4.69 8.25 17.17
N ALA A 179 5.15 9.48 17.43
CA ALA A 179 6.08 10.18 16.55
C ALA A 179 7.42 9.43 16.39
N VAL A 180 7.99 8.93 17.49
CA VAL A 180 9.23 8.12 17.45
C VAL A 180 9.02 6.83 16.66
N ILE A 181 7.93 6.11 16.89
CA ILE A 181 7.60 4.89 16.15
C ILE A 181 7.41 5.20 14.66
N TYR A 182 6.69 6.27 14.33
CA TYR A 182 6.48 6.69 12.95
C TYR A 182 7.80 7.01 12.24
N LEU A 183 8.67 7.81 12.87
CA LEU A 183 9.97 8.16 12.30
C LEU A 183 10.84 6.92 12.06
N LYS A 184 10.87 5.99 13.03
CA LYS A 184 11.60 4.74 12.89
C LYS A 184 11.03 3.88 11.74
N MET A 185 9.72 3.69 11.71
CA MET A 185 9.05 2.94 10.65
C MET A 185 9.28 3.57 9.27
N HIS A 186 9.19 4.90 9.17
CA HIS A 186 9.47 5.64 7.95
C HIS A 186 10.90 5.43 7.49
N SER A 187 11.88 5.54 8.40
CA SER A 187 13.29 5.31 8.09
C SER A 187 13.56 3.88 7.60
N GLU A 188 13.01 2.86 8.26
CA GLU A 188 13.16 1.46 7.83
C GLU A 188 12.50 1.21 6.47
N THR A 189 11.34 1.83 6.22
CA THR A 189 10.65 1.75 4.93
C THR A 189 11.47 2.37 3.80
N VAL A 190 12.03 3.56 4.02
CA VAL A 190 12.90 4.25 3.04
C VAL A 190 14.17 3.44 2.78
N LYS A 191 14.76 2.84 3.81
CA LYS A 191 15.94 1.97 3.69
C LYS A 191 15.63 0.73 2.84
N ALA A 192 14.55 0.01 3.16
CA ALA A 192 14.12 -1.17 2.41
C ALA A 192 13.80 -0.83 0.95
N LEU A 193 13.13 0.30 0.70
CA LEU A 193 12.86 0.78 -0.66
C LEU A 193 14.14 1.10 -1.44
N THR A 194 15.13 1.70 -0.78
CA THR A 194 16.42 2.04 -1.40
C THR A 194 17.22 0.78 -1.74
N GLU A 195 17.29 -0.18 -0.82
CA GLU A 195 17.93 -1.47 -1.07
C GLU A 195 17.27 -2.22 -2.22
N PHE A 196 15.93 -2.25 -2.26
CA PHE A 196 15.17 -2.81 -3.35
C PHE A 196 15.44 -2.10 -4.68
N HIS A 197 15.48 -0.76 -4.69
CA HIS A 197 15.83 0.03 -5.88
C HIS A 197 17.25 -0.27 -6.38
N ASN A 198 18.22 -0.40 -5.48
CA ASN A 198 19.59 -0.74 -5.87
C ASN A 198 19.68 -2.15 -6.46
N ARG A 199 19.01 -3.13 -5.84
CA ARG A 199 18.92 -4.49 -6.38
C ARG A 199 18.21 -4.51 -7.73
N PHE A 200 17.15 -3.73 -7.89
CA PHE A 200 16.42 -3.51 -9.14
C PHE A 200 17.36 -3.05 -10.25
N VAL A 201 18.12 -1.98 -10.01
CA VAL A 201 18.96 -1.34 -11.03
C VAL A 201 19.99 -2.35 -11.53
N ASN A 202 20.63 -3.07 -10.61
CA ASN A 202 21.62 -4.07 -10.94
C ASN A 202 21.04 -5.25 -11.75
N THR A 203 19.92 -5.83 -11.32
CA THR A 203 19.30 -6.95 -12.03
C THR A 203 18.70 -6.52 -13.37
N HIS A 204 18.15 -5.31 -13.46
CA HIS A 204 17.66 -4.75 -14.72
C HIS A 204 18.80 -4.55 -15.74
N HIS A 205 19.92 -3.97 -15.30
CA HIS A 205 21.11 -3.83 -16.15
C HIS A 205 21.67 -5.18 -16.60
N PHE A 206 21.61 -6.22 -15.76
CA PHE A 206 22.01 -7.57 -16.13
C PHE A 206 21.16 -8.13 -17.29
N TYR A 207 19.84 -8.14 -17.14
CA TYR A 207 18.96 -8.65 -18.20
C TYR A 207 19.03 -7.82 -19.47
N PHE A 208 19.17 -6.50 -19.35
CA PHE A 208 19.37 -5.63 -20.49
C PHE A 208 20.69 -5.93 -21.20
N SER A 209 21.77 -6.13 -20.45
CA SER A 209 23.07 -6.48 -21.02
C SER A 209 23.04 -7.85 -21.70
N ASN A 210 22.37 -8.84 -21.12
CA ASN A 210 22.14 -10.14 -21.76
C ASN A 210 21.40 -10.00 -23.11
N PHE A 211 20.42 -9.10 -23.19
CA PHE A 211 19.74 -8.76 -24.44
C PHE A 211 20.62 -8.00 -25.44
N LEU A 212 21.57 -7.19 -24.99
CA LEU A 212 22.53 -6.56 -25.91
C LEU A 212 23.56 -7.57 -26.45
N LEU A 213 24.06 -8.45 -25.58
CA LEU A 213 25.02 -9.51 -25.92
C LEU A 213 24.43 -10.48 -26.94
N SER A 214 23.15 -10.80 -26.81
CA SER A 214 22.45 -11.71 -27.73
C SER A 214 22.36 -11.18 -29.17
N LYS A 215 22.45 -9.86 -29.37
CA LYS A 215 22.50 -9.23 -30.71
C LYS A 215 23.89 -9.28 -31.35
N ILE A 216 24.93 -9.67 -30.60
CA ILE A 216 26.28 -9.84 -31.14
C ILE A 216 26.32 -11.12 -31.99
N LYS A 217 26.44 -10.95 -33.31
CA LYS A 217 26.45 -12.07 -34.27
C LYS A 217 27.72 -12.93 -34.17
N ASN A 218 28.86 -12.32 -33.86
CA ASN A 218 30.13 -13.03 -33.70
C ASN A 218 30.16 -13.73 -32.34
N GLU A 219 30.29 -15.05 -32.36
CA GLU A 219 30.21 -15.90 -31.17
C GLU A 219 31.37 -15.70 -30.20
N ASP A 220 32.60 -15.63 -30.69
CA ASP A 220 33.79 -15.42 -29.86
C ASP A 220 33.71 -14.07 -29.12
N LYS A 221 33.35 -13.00 -29.84
CA LYS A 221 33.18 -11.66 -29.24
C LYS A 221 32.01 -11.60 -28.25
N ARG A 222 30.98 -12.41 -28.45
CA ARG A 222 29.83 -12.50 -27.56
C ARG A 222 30.22 -13.18 -26.25
N GLU A 223 30.99 -14.27 -26.34
CA GLU A 223 31.48 -15.01 -25.18
C GLU A 223 32.46 -14.17 -24.35
N ASP A 224 33.40 -13.48 -25.01
CA ASP A 224 34.32 -12.55 -24.35
C ASP A 224 33.56 -11.46 -23.56
N ALA A 225 32.51 -10.92 -24.16
CA ALA A 225 31.68 -9.90 -23.52
C ALA A 225 30.79 -10.47 -22.40
N PHE A 226 30.38 -11.74 -22.46
CA PHE A 226 29.74 -12.44 -21.33
C PHE A 226 30.69 -12.61 -20.16
N VAL A 227 31.94 -12.99 -20.43
CA VAL A 227 32.99 -13.10 -19.40
C VAL A 227 33.24 -11.75 -18.75
N GLU A 228 33.37 -10.67 -19.53
CA GLU A 228 33.54 -9.32 -19.01
C GLU A 228 32.35 -8.87 -18.14
N LEU A 229 31.12 -9.18 -18.57
CA LEU A 229 29.89 -8.91 -17.81
C LEU A 229 29.91 -9.66 -16.47
N ALA A 230 30.23 -10.95 -16.48
CA ALA A 230 30.27 -11.80 -15.29
C ALA A 230 31.34 -11.31 -14.28
N LEU A 231 32.48 -10.85 -14.77
CA LEU A 231 33.55 -10.27 -13.96
C LEU A 231 33.09 -8.95 -13.31
N LYS A 232 32.49 -8.04 -14.09
CA LYS A 232 31.95 -6.76 -13.58
C LYS A 232 30.86 -6.95 -12.52
N ILE A 233 29.96 -7.93 -12.68
CA ILE A 233 28.88 -8.20 -11.73
C ILE A 233 29.39 -8.76 -10.40
N ASN A 234 30.43 -9.61 -10.45
CA ASN A 234 31.05 -10.16 -9.25
C ASN A 234 32.08 -9.21 -8.60
N GLY A 235 32.26 -7.99 -9.12
CA GLY A 235 33.24 -7.03 -8.61
C GLY A 235 34.69 -7.44 -8.87
N ILE A 236 34.93 -8.33 -9.83
CA ILE A 236 36.26 -8.80 -10.23
C ILE A 236 36.69 -7.98 -11.44
N SER A 237 37.81 -7.24 -11.34
CA SER A 237 38.33 -6.48 -12.48
C SER A 237 38.76 -7.44 -13.60
N PRO A 238 38.49 -7.14 -14.88
CA PRO A 238 39.00 -7.94 -15.99
C PRO A 238 40.53 -8.01 -15.93
N LYS A 239 41.09 -9.22 -16.05
CA LYS A 239 42.53 -9.38 -16.27
C LYS A 239 42.86 -8.75 -17.61
N ALA A 240 43.84 -7.84 -17.63
CA ALA A 240 44.34 -7.24 -18.87
C ALA A 240 44.71 -8.36 -19.86
N PRO A 241 44.41 -8.21 -21.16
CA PRO A 241 44.77 -9.21 -22.14
C PRO A 241 46.28 -9.40 -22.12
N ALA A 242 46.72 -10.65 -22.08
CA ALA A 242 48.13 -11.01 -22.24
C ALA A 242 48.59 -10.46 -23.59
N GLN A 243 49.36 -9.38 -23.56
CA GLN A 243 50.11 -8.92 -24.72
C GLN A 243 51.02 -10.06 -25.16
N GLY A 244 50.98 -10.36 -26.45
CA GLY A 244 51.60 -11.53 -27.05
C GLY A 244 53.06 -11.71 -26.62
N GLU A 245 53.40 -12.95 -26.29
CA GLU A 245 54.74 -13.45 -26.54
C GLU A 245 54.92 -13.53 -28.06
N GLU A 246 55.28 -12.39 -28.65
CA GLU A 246 55.98 -12.38 -29.92
C GLU A 246 57.33 -13.06 -29.72
N SER A 247 57.50 -14.15 -30.46
CA SER A 247 58.75 -14.79 -30.83
C SER A 247 60.01 -13.92 -30.71
N LYS A 248 60.98 -14.39 -29.92
CA LYS A 248 62.41 -14.37 -30.27
C LYS A 248 63.08 -15.65 -29.83
#